data_AF-A0A7C2IWT2-F1
#
_entry.id   AF-A0A7C2IWT2-F1
#
_cell.length_a   1.000
_cell.length_b   1.000
_cell.length_c   1.000
_cell.angle_alpha   90.00
_cell.angle_beta   90.00
_cell.angle_gamma   90.00
#
_symmetry.space_group_name_H-M   'P 1'
#
loop_
_entity.id
_entity.type
_entity.pdbx_description
1 polymer ?
#
loop_
_entity_poly.entity_id
_entity_poly.type
_entity_poly.pdbx_seq_one_letter_code
_entity_poly.pdbx_strand_id
1 'polypeptide(L)'
;MPTRSRLNIDLRDERLYKAIKIRAVEEGTTVREIVVAALRQWLRSRNETGKGLNRTAVERLNEVRRRIFGDRVLPGSSADLIREAREERLAQL
;
A
#
# COMPACT_ATOMS: atom_id res chain seq x y z
N MET A 1 27.67 8.93 18.01
CA MET A 1 26.58 9.58 18.76
C MET A 1 25.45 9.87 17.78
N PRO A 2 24.20 9.41 17.98
CA PRO A 2 23.11 9.76 17.08
C PRO A 2 22.90 11.28 17.11
N THR A 3 22.94 11.93 15.94
CA THR A 3 22.74 13.38 15.80
C THR A 3 21.27 13.72 15.98
N ARG A 4 20.96 14.48 17.03
CA ARG A 4 19.60 14.92 17.31
C ARG A 4 19.23 16.07 16.37
N SER A 5 18.33 15.81 15.42
CA SER A 5 17.80 16.83 14.51
C SER A 5 16.49 17.42 15.05
N ARG A 6 16.32 18.75 14.99
CA ARG A 6 15.10 19.45 15.40
C ARG A 6 14.41 20.05 14.18
N LEU A 7 13.11 19.82 14.08
CA LEU A 7 12.25 20.38 13.04
C LEU A 7 11.15 21.19 13.71
N ASN A 8 10.99 22.46 13.30
CA ASN A 8 9.86 23.30 13.69
C ASN A 8 8.90 23.37 12.49
N ILE A 9 7.63 23.04 12.72
CA ILE A 9 6.60 23.00 11.67
C ILE A 9 5.50 23.99 12.05
N ASP A 10 5.23 24.96 11.18
CA ASP A 10 4.04 25.78 11.24
C ASP A 10 2.92 25.08 10.48
N LEU A 11 1.90 24.59 11.20
CA LEU A 11 0.78 23.87 10.61
C LEU A 11 -0.23 24.79 9.93
N ARG A 12 -0.30 26.07 10.33
CA ARG A 12 -1.34 27.04 9.92
C ARG A 12 -2.79 26.56 10.01
N ASP A 13 -3.02 25.49 10.75
CA ASP A 13 -4.33 24.87 10.97
C ASP A 13 -4.43 24.44 12.44
N GLU A 14 -5.17 25.23 13.22
CA GLU A 14 -5.38 24.98 14.64
C GLU A 14 -6.20 23.71 14.89
N ARG A 15 -7.14 23.37 13.99
CA ARG A 15 -7.98 22.18 14.13
C ARG A 15 -7.14 20.93 13.95
N LEU A 16 -6.25 20.92 12.96
CA LEU A 16 -5.30 19.83 12.76
C LEU A 16 -4.40 19.64 13.99
N TYR A 17 -3.87 20.73 14.55
CA TYR A 17 -3.04 20.66 15.76
C TYR A 17 -3.80 20.07 16.96
N LYS A 18 -5.06 20.48 17.16
CA LYS A 18 -5.94 19.92 18.21
C LYS A 18 -6.21 18.44 18.00
N ALA A 19 -6.51 18.01 16.78
CA ALA A 19 -6.74 16.60 16.45
C ALA A 19 -5.51 15.74 16.78
N ILE A 20 -4.30 16.20 16.40
CA ILE A 20 -3.04 15.51 16.72
C ILE A 20 -2.84 15.42 18.24
N LYS A 21 -3.14 16.49 18.97
CA LYS A 21 -3.05 16.51 20.45
C LYS A 21 -4.00 15.52 21.11
N ILE A 22 -5.27 15.50 20.70
CA ILE A 22 -6.27 14.56 21.23
C ILE A 22 -5.78 13.14 21.00
N ARG A 23 -5.32 12.84 19.78
CA ARG A 23 -4.80 11.51 19.45
C ARG A 23 -3.60 11.11 20.32
N ALA A 24 -2.70 12.05 20.60
CA ALA A 24 -1.56 11.80 21.47
C ALA A 24 -1.98 11.40 22.89
N VAL A 25 -3.02 12.06 23.43
CA VAL A 25 -3.59 11.72 24.74
C VAL A 25 -4.25 10.34 24.71
N GLU A 26 -5.07 10.06 23.69
CA GLU A 26 -5.76 8.76 23.53
C GLU A 26 -4.78 7.58 23.44
N GLU A 27 -3.65 7.77 22.75
CA GLU A 27 -2.63 6.73 22.56
C GLU A 27 -1.55 6.71 23.67
N GLY A 28 -1.63 7.59 24.67
CA GLY A 28 -0.64 7.67 25.74
C GLY A 28 0.78 8.02 25.24
N THR A 29 0.86 8.81 24.17
CA THR A 29 2.11 9.15 23.46
C THR A 29 2.27 10.67 23.33
N THR A 30 3.35 11.13 22.71
CA THR A 30 3.60 12.55 22.48
C THR A 30 3.25 12.97 21.04
N VAL A 31 2.92 14.25 20.86
CA VAL A 31 2.74 14.86 19.53
C VAL A 31 3.96 14.60 18.63
N ARG A 32 5.17 14.61 19.20
CA ARG A 32 6.40 14.30 18.47
C ARG A 32 6.35 12.88 17.90
N GLU A 33 5.98 11.89 18.69
CA GLU A 33 5.96 10.49 18.28
C GLU A 33 4.93 10.27 17.18
N ILE A 34 3.72 10.84 17.30
CA ILE A 34 2.70 10.80 16.25
C ILE A 34 3.23 11.40 14.95
N VAL A 35 3.77 12.61 14.99
CA VAL A 35 4.26 13.30 13.79
C VAL A 35 5.42 12.53 13.15
N VAL A 36 6.36 12.02 13.95
CA VAL A 36 7.49 11.22 13.46
C VAL A 36 7.00 9.91 12.84
N ALA A 37 6.05 9.22 13.46
CA ALA A 37 5.46 7.99 12.94
C ALA A 37 4.75 8.23 11.60
N ALA A 38 3.93 9.27 11.52
CA ALA A 38 3.23 9.68 10.31
C ALA A 38 4.20 10.02 9.17
N LEU A 39 5.24 10.82 9.44
CA LEU A 39 6.28 11.15 8.45
C LEU A 39 7.03 9.90 7.96
N ARG A 40 7.38 8.97 8.86
CA ARG A 40 8.03 7.71 8.49
C ARG A 40 7.11 6.84 7.62
N GLN A 41 5.83 6.74 7.98
CA GLN A 41 4.84 5.99 7.20
C GLN A 41 4.67 6.61 5.81
N TRP A 42 4.56 7.93 5.73
CA TRP A 42 4.45 8.66 4.47
C TRP A 42 5.68 8.48 3.58
N LEU A 43 6.89 8.52 4.15
CA LEU A 43 8.12 8.25 3.39
C LEU A 43 8.17 6.79 2.89
N ARG A 44 7.77 5.83 3.72
CA ARG A 44 7.67 4.41 3.30
C ARG A 44 6.67 4.22 2.16
N SER A 45 5.47 4.80 2.29
CA SER A 45 4.46 4.68 1.24
C SER A 45 4.92 5.32 -0.07
N ARG A 46 5.69 6.42 -0.03
CA ARG A 46 6.31 7.01 -1.23
C ARG A 46 7.41 6.12 -1.83
N ASN A 47 8.23 5.49 -1.01
CA ASN A 47 9.24 4.52 -1.46
C ASN A 47 8.61 3.24 -2.06
N GLU A 48 7.42 2.86 -1.59
CA GLU A 48 6.63 1.75 -2.14
C GLU A 48 5.91 2.16 -3.43
N THR A 49 5.38 3.38 -3.50
CA THR A 49 4.71 3.91 -4.71
C THR A 49 5.71 4.20 -5.84
N GLY A 50 6.99 4.39 -5.53
CA GLY A 50 8.09 4.50 -6.51
C GLY A 50 8.64 3.14 -7.00
N LYS A 51 8.26 2.03 -6.38
CA LYS A 51 8.47 0.69 -6.95
C LYS A 51 7.27 0.36 -7.83
N GLY A 52 7.22 0.98 -9.02
CA GLY A 52 6.50 0.36 -10.14
C GLY A 52 6.89 -1.11 -10.16
N LEU A 53 5.88 -1.99 -10.16
CA LEU A 53 5.98 -3.46 -10.17
C LEU A 53 7.43 -3.94 -10.10
N ASN A 54 7.94 -4.21 -8.88
CA ASN A 54 9.33 -4.58 -8.64
C ASN A 54 9.79 -5.49 -9.80
N ARG A 55 10.79 -5.06 -10.58
CA ARG A 55 11.25 -5.79 -11.76
C ARG A 55 11.49 -7.27 -11.44
N THR A 56 11.99 -7.57 -10.25
CA THR A 56 12.16 -8.93 -9.73
C THR A 56 10.84 -9.67 -9.51
N ALA A 57 9.78 -8.99 -9.05
CA ALA A 57 8.44 -9.57 -8.95
C ALA A 57 7.81 -9.84 -10.33
N VAL A 58 8.03 -8.94 -11.30
CA VAL A 58 7.59 -9.14 -12.70
C VAL A 58 8.37 -10.27 -13.36
N GLU A 59 9.68 -10.34 -13.14
CA GLU A 59 10.54 -11.41 -13.65
C GLU A 59 10.16 -12.76 -13.05
N ARG A 60 9.94 -12.84 -11.73
CA ARG A 60 9.41 -14.04 -11.07
C ARG A 60 8.03 -14.42 -11.60
N LEU A 61 7.13 -13.46 -11.81
CA LEU A 61 5.81 -13.72 -12.37
C LEU A 61 5.91 -14.28 -13.80
N ASN A 62 6.80 -13.71 -14.63
CA ASN A 62 7.04 -14.17 -16.00
C ASN A 62 7.74 -15.54 -16.07
N GLU A 63 8.60 -15.85 -15.10
CA GLU A 63 9.23 -17.16 -14.94
C GLU A 63 8.19 -18.21 -14.54
N VAL A 64 7.37 -17.92 -13.53
CA VAL A 64 6.28 -18.80 -13.11
C VAL A 64 5.26 -18.99 -14.23
N ARG A 65 4.91 -17.92 -14.96
CA ARG A 65 4.01 -17.99 -16.12
C ARG A 65 4.58 -18.91 -17.19
N ARG A 66 5.85 -18.76 -17.57
CA ARG A 66 6.50 -19.64 -18.56
C ARG A 66 6.61 -21.08 -18.07
N ARG A 67 6.88 -21.30 -16.79
CA ARG A 67 6.95 -22.65 -16.23
C ARG A 67 5.60 -23.36 -16.25
N ILE A 68 4.52 -22.66 -15.93
CA ILE A 68 3.18 -23.24 -15.82
C ILE A 68 2.50 -23.32 -17.19
N PHE A 69 2.61 -22.28 -18.01
CA PHE A 69 1.88 -22.15 -19.28
C PHE A 69 2.76 -22.25 -20.53
N GLY A 70 4.08 -22.27 -20.41
CA GLY A 70 4.99 -22.28 -21.56
C GLY A 70 4.77 -21.07 -22.47
N ASP A 71 4.64 -21.32 -23.78
CA ASP A 71 4.24 -20.34 -24.80
C ASP A 71 2.73 -20.40 -25.11
N ARG A 72 1.93 -21.16 -24.34
CA ARG A 72 0.49 -21.24 -24.57
C ARG A 72 -0.19 -19.99 -24.04
N VAL A 73 -0.75 -19.22 -24.95
CA VAL A 73 -1.80 -18.26 -24.63
C VAL A 73 -3.05 -19.08 -24.30
N LEU A 74 -3.55 -18.97 -23.07
CA LEU A 74 -4.82 -19.60 -22.71
C LEU A 74 -5.91 -19.02 -23.63
N PRO A 75 -6.67 -19.86 -24.35
CA PRO A 75 -7.75 -19.36 -25.18
C PRO A 75 -8.85 -18.78 -24.29
N GLY A 76 -9.35 -17.60 -24.67
CA GLY A 76 -10.44 -16.91 -23.97
C GLY A 76 -10.00 -15.67 -23.19
N SER A 77 -10.83 -14.63 -23.20
CA SER A 77 -10.62 -13.45 -22.37
C SER A 77 -10.85 -13.81 -20.91
N SER A 78 -10.04 -13.27 -20.00
CA SER A 78 -10.26 -13.42 -18.55
C SER A 78 -11.67 -12.98 -18.13
N ALA A 79 -12.26 -12.05 -18.89
CA ALA A 79 -13.63 -11.59 -18.69
C ALA A 79 -14.71 -12.64 -19.01
N ASP A 80 -14.42 -13.59 -19.91
CA ASP A 80 -15.34 -14.66 -20.27
C ASP A 80 -15.38 -15.72 -19.17
N LEU A 81 -14.21 -16.13 -18.66
CA LEU A 81 -14.10 -17.09 -17.54
C LEU A 81 -14.77 -16.57 -16.26
N ILE A 82 -14.66 -15.26 -15.99
CA ILE A 82 -15.31 -14.64 -14.83
C ILE A 82 -16.83 -14.58 -14.99
N ARG A 83 -17.32 -14.39 -16.23
CA ARG A 83 -18.75 -14.36 -16.55
C ARG A 83 -19.35 -15.76 -16.37
N GLU A 84 -18.73 -16.77 -16.96
CA GLU A 84 -19.13 -18.17 -16.87
C GLU A 84 -19.17 -18.65 -15.41
N ALA A 85 -18.14 -18.39 -14.61
CA ALA A 85 -18.11 -18.74 -13.19
C ALA A 85 -19.10 -17.94 -12.31
N ARG A 86 -19.65 -16.82 -12.80
CA ARG A 86 -20.75 -16.11 -12.11
C ARG A 86 -22.10 -16.71 -12.50
N GLU A 87 -22.28 -17.05 -13.76
CA GLU A 87 -23.49 -17.70 -14.27
C GLU A 87 -23.69 -19.09 -13.63
N GLU A 88 -22.63 -19.89 -13.49
CA GLU A 88 -22.69 -21.18 -12.79
C GLU A 88 -23.11 -21.04 -11.32
N ARG A 89 -22.62 -20.01 -10.61
CA ARG A 89 -23.01 -19.76 -9.21
C ARG A 89 -24.45 -19.28 -9.06
N LEU A 90 -24.97 -18.56 -10.06
CA LEU A 90 -26.36 -18.12 -10.08
C LEU A 90 -27.31 -19.26 -10.45
N ALA A 91 -26.87 -20.22 -11.28
CA ALA A 91 -27.66 -21.39 -11.65
C ALA A 91 -27.74 -22.46 -10.55
N GLN A 92 -26.87 -22.38 -9.53
CA GLN A 92 -26.86 -23.26 -8.35
C GLN A 92 -27.65 -22.70 -7.15
N LEU A 93 -28.31 -21.54 -7.31
CA LEU A 93 -29.23 -20.93 -6.35
C LEU A 93 -30.69 -21.20 -6.77
#